data_AF-A0A966PZQ4-F1
#
_entry.id   AF-A0A966PZQ4-F1
#
_cell.length_a   1.000
_cell.length_b   1.000
_cell.length_c   1.000
_cell.angle_alpha   90.00
_cell.angle_beta   90.00
_cell.angle_gamma   90.00
#
_symmetry.space_group_name_H-M   'P 1'
#
loop_
_entity.id
_entity.type
_entity.pdbx_description
1 polymer ?
#
loop_
_entity_poly.entity_id
_entity_poly.type
_entity_poly.pdbx_seq_one_letter_code
_entity_poly.pdbx_strand_id
1 'polypeptide(L)'
;MKNKNHQPFGKDGKPRMPGQIGDTKVTMIEKNYDWGLYVWKKANGKWFTDGNGNILNIPSMKGDISKIAELKQAAAYYGEPDGQPHFFPGLARVTDEEYSEQKQRMMEGWIPNLNDLGSVYDAQQTIKKYGAQD
;
A
#
# COMPACT_ATOMS: atom_id res chain seq x y z
N MET A 1 -29.46 -19.51 3.93
CA MET A 1 -30.26 -18.87 2.86
C MET A 1 -29.38 -17.89 2.12
N LYS A 2 -29.12 -18.07 0.82
CA LYS A 2 -28.30 -17.13 0.02
C LYS A 2 -29.21 -16.01 -0.48
N ASN A 3 -28.98 -14.78 -0.04
CA ASN A 3 -29.76 -13.62 -0.45
C ASN A 3 -29.39 -13.25 -1.89
N LYS A 4 -30.33 -13.36 -2.83
CA LYS A 4 -30.09 -13.35 -4.28
C LYS A 4 -30.02 -11.96 -4.93
N ASN A 5 -30.00 -10.88 -4.16
CA ASN A 5 -30.05 -9.50 -4.70
C ASN A 5 -28.85 -8.64 -4.27
N HIS A 6 -27.63 -9.07 -4.62
CA HIS A 6 -26.46 -8.19 -4.50
C HIS A 6 -26.32 -7.36 -5.79
N GLN A 7 -26.82 -6.12 -5.77
CA GLN A 7 -26.50 -5.14 -6.80
C GLN A 7 -25.12 -4.54 -6.48
N PRO A 8 -24.13 -4.64 -7.39
CA PRO A 8 -22.76 -4.19 -7.12
C PRO A 8 -22.62 -2.67 -6.96
N PHE A 9 -23.64 -1.90 -7.37
CA PHE A 9 -23.65 -0.44 -7.30
C PHE A 9 -24.97 0.08 -6.69
N GLY A 10 -24.87 1.16 -5.91
CA GLY A 10 -26.01 1.91 -5.39
C GLY A 10 -26.69 2.77 -6.46
N LYS A 11 -27.84 3.38 -6.13
CA LYS A 11 -28.57 4.31 -7.04
C LYS A 11 -27.75 5.56 -7.40
N ASP A 12 -26.73 5.85 -6.62
CA ASP A 12 -25.74 6.91 -6.78
C ASP A 12 -24.49 6.48 -7.58
N GLY A 13 -24.47 5.26 -8.11
CA GLY A 13 -23.36 4.73 -8.92
C GLY A 13 -22.14 4.28 -8.10
N LYS A 14 -22.20 4.30 -6.77
CA LYS A 14 -21.07 3.92 -5.91
C LYS A 14 -21.04 2.42 -5.63
N PRO A 15 -19.85 1.79 -5.52
CA PRO A 15 -19.73 0.37 -5.21
C PRO A 15 -20.36 0.03 -3.86
N ARG A 16 -21.14 -1.06 -3.80
CA ARG A 16 -21.67 -1.61 -2.55
C ARG A 16 -20.87 -2.82 -2.11
N MET A 17 -20.40 -2.83 -0.87
CA MET A 17 -19.66 -3.97 -0.31
C MET A 17 -20.63 -5.10 0.06
N PRO A 18 -20.25 -6.39 -0.09
CA PRO A 18 -21.05 -7.51 0.37
C PRO A 18 -21.38 -7.37 1.87
N GLY A 19 -22.68 -7.35 2.22
CA GLY A 19 -23.14 -7.21 3.61
C GLY A 19 -23.40 -5.77 4.08
N GLN A 20 -23.25 -4.76 3.21
CA GLN A 20 -23.55 -3.36 3.53
C GLN A 20 -25.05 -3.14 3.80
N ILE A 21 -25.39 -2.69 5.01
CA ILE A 21 -26.75 -2.28 5.41
C ILE A 21 -26.83 -0.75 5.33
N GLY A 22 -27.61 -0.23 4.37
CA GLY A 22 -27.81 1.20 4.18
C GLY A 22 -26.71 1.92 3.37
N ASP A 23 -26.85 3.24 3.24
CA ASP A 23 -25.95 4.07 2.45
C ASP A 23 -24.74 4.51 3.29
N THR A 24 -23.73 3.65 3.36
CA THR A 24 -22.42 3.99 3.91
C THR A 24 -21.71 4.95 2.95
N LYS A 25 -21.39 6.16 3.43
CA LYS A 25 -20.56 7.12 2.70
C LYS A 25 -19.10 6.67 2.78
N VAL A 26 -18.63 5.95 1.76
CA VAL A 26 -17.19 5.68 1.58
C VAL A 26 -16.59 6.82 0.76
N THR A 27 -15.60 7.50 1.33
CA THR A 27 -14.75 8.44 0.59
C THR A 27 -13.44 7.75 0.30
N MET A 28 -13.16 7.47 -0.98
CA MET A 28 -11.87 6.95 -1.40
C MET A 28 -10.97 8.13 -1.74
N ILE A 29 -9.90 8.31 -0.98
CA ILE A 29 -8.87 9.30 -1.28
C ILE A 29 -7.80 8.57 -2.09
N GLU A 30 -7.70 8.88 -3.38
CA GLU A 30 -6.60 8.36 -4.20
C GLU A 30 -5.28 8.97 -3.72
N LYS A 31 -4.34 8.11 -3.36
CA LYS A 31 -2.99 8.50 -2.99
C LYS A 31 -2.22 8.86 -4.26
N ASN A 32 -2.35 10.08 -4.72
CA ASN A 32 -1.63 10.61 -5.89
C ASN A 32 -0.27 11.21 -5.49
N TYR A 33 0.56 10.40 -4.82
CA TYR A 33 1.94 10.79 -4.52
C TYR A 33 2.83 10.52 -5.74
N ASP A 34 3.68 11.49 -6.08
CA ASP A 34 4.68 11.33 -7.13
C ASP A 34 5.83 10.43 -6.67
N TRP A 35 6.09 10.35 -5.36
CA TRP A 35 7.09 9.46 -4.79
C TRP A 35 6.49 8.09 -4.45
N GLY A 36 7.31 7.04 -4.52
CA GLY A 36 6.88 5.69 -4.17
C GLY A 36 7.90 4.62 -4.51
N LEU A 37 7.40 3.44 -4.82
CA LEU A 37 8.21 2.25 -5.08
C LEU A 37 7.86 1.62 -6.42
N TYR A 38 8.85 1.43 -7.28
CA TYR A 38 8.72 0.54 -8.43
C TYR A 38 9.01 -0.90 -8.01
N VAL A 39 8.17 -1.81 -8.46
CA VAL A 39 8.25 -3.24 -8.21
C VAL A 39 8.26 -4.00 -9.54
N TRP A 40 9.06 -5.05 -9.66
CA TRP A 40 9.06 -5.87 -10.87
C TRP A 40 7.94 -6.92 -10.84
N LYS A 41 7.04 -6.85 -11.82
CA LYS A 41 5.98 -7.82 -12.06
C LYS A 41 6.37 -8.72 -13.21
N LYS A 42 6.44 -10.03 -12.96
CA LYS A 42 6.78 -11.03 -13.96
C LYS A 42 5.69 -11.16 -15.03
N ALA A 43 6.05 -11.73 -16.17
CA ALA A 43 5.11 -11.99 -17.27
C ALA A 43 3.89 -12.83 -16.85
N ASN A 44 4.06 -13.74 -15.88
CA ASN A 44 2.97 -14.54 -15.31
C ASN A 44 2.06 -13.78 -14.33
N GLY A 45 2.29 -12.47 -14.13
CA GLY A 45 1.52 -11.60 -13.27
C GLY A 45 1.89 -11.64 -11.78
N LYS A 46 2.84 -12.48 -11.36
CA LYS A 46 3.34 -12.52 -9.98
C LYS A 46 4.47 -11.50 -9.77
N TRP A 47 4.73 -11.14 -8.52
CA TRP A 47 5.90 -10.34 -8.16
C TRP A 47 7.19 -11.14 -8.32
N PHE A 48 8.27 -10.46 -8.70
CA PHE A 48 9.58 -11.08 -8.71
C PHE A 48 10.15 -11.08 -7.29
N THR A 49 10.25 -12.27 -6.70
CA THR A 49 10.72 -12.47 -5.33
C THR A 49 11.98 -13.32 -5.26
N ASP A 50 12.76 -13.16 -4.19
CA ASP A 50 13.99 -13.93 -3.89
C ASP A 50 13.75 -15.28 -3.19
N GLY A 51 12.50 -15.62 -2.87
CA GLY A 51 12.13 -16.83 -2.12
C GLY A 51 11.99 -16.63 -0.60
N ASN A 52 12.54 -15.55 -0.05
CA ASN A 52 12.37 -15.16 1.36
C ASN A 52 11.23 -14.14 1.54
N GLY A 53 10.51 -13.83 0.47
CA GLY A 53 9.42 -12.85 0.48
C GLY A 53 9.87 -11.43 0.12
N ASN A 54 11.17 -11.20 -0.13
CA ASN A 54 11.63 -9.91 -0.62
C ASN A 54 11.28 -9.78 -2.10
N ILE A 55 10.74 -8.63 -2.48
CA ILE A 55 10.35 -8.33 -3.86
C ILE A 55 11.43 -7.45 -4.50
N LEU A 56 11.80 -7.72 -5.75
CA LEU A 56 12.69 -6.85 -6.51
C LEU A 56 12.02 -5.48 -6.73
N ASN A 57 12.63 -4.44 -6.17
CA ASN A 57 12.05 -3.11 -6.14
C ASN A 57 13.11 -1.99 -6.16
N ILE A 58 12.69 -0.77 -6.49
CA ILE A 58 13.52 0.44 -6.41
C ILE A 58 12.67 1.66 -6.00
N PRO A 59 13.06 2.43 -4.96
CA PRO A 59 12.42 3.70 -4.63
C PRO A 59 12.65 4.73 -5.73
N SER A 60 11.60 5.45 -6.11
CA SER A 60 11.69 6.43 -7.19
C SER A 60 10.48 7.36 -7.24
N MET A 61 10.56 8.36 -8.12
CA MET A 61 9.42 9.15 -8.56
C MET A 61 8.70 8.46 -9.71
N LYS A 62 7.39 8.66 -9.81
CA LYS A 62 6.56 8.16 -10.89
C LYS A 62 7.08 8.70 -12.23
N GLY A 63 7.41 7.80 -13.13
CA GLY A 63 7.88 8.12 -14.48
C GLY A 63 9.39 8.33 -14.62
N ASP A 64 10.19 8.11 -13.57
CA ASP A 64 11.65 8.17 -13.67
C ASP A 64 12.19 7.01 -14.54
N ILE A 65 12.51 7.35 -15.79
CA ILE A 65 12.97 6.40 -16.81
C ILE A 65 14.29 5.76 -16.40
N SER A 66 15.19 6.49 -15.74
CA SER A 66 16.49 5.98 -15.33
C SER A 66 16.33 4.87 -14.29
N LYS A 67 15.46 5.07 -13.30
CA LYS A 67 15.18 4.08 -12.26
C LYS A 67 14.40 2.87 -12.80
N ILE A 68 13.48 3.09 -13.74
CA ILE A 68 12.80 2.00 -14.45
C ILE A 68 13.80 1.15 -15.25
N ALA A 69 14.75 1.79 -15.95
CA ALA A 69 15.77 1.10 -16.71
C ALA A 69 16.71 0.28 -15.80
N GLU A 70 17.13 0.86 -14.67
CA GLU A 70 17.93 0.17 -13.64
C GLU A 70 17.20 -1.08 -13.12
N LEU A 71 15.91 -0.94 -12.79
CA LEU A 71 15.09 -2.07 -12.33
C LEU A 71 14.96 -3.17 -13.40
N LYS A 72 14.76 -2.78 -14.67
CA LYS A 72 14.68 -3.74 -15.79
C LYS A 72 16.01 -4.47 -16.00
N GLN A 73 17.15 -3.77 -15.90
CA GLN A 73 18.47 -4.37 -16.01
C GLN A 73 18.73 -5.37 -14.88
N ALA A 74 18.36 -5.01 -13.65
CA ALA A 74 18.44 -5.93 -12.51
C ALA A 74 17.57 -7.18 -12.73
N ALA A 75 16.32 -7.00 -13.20
CA ALA A 75 15.45 -8.13 -13.47
C ALA A 75 15.99 -9.08 -14.55
N ALA A 76 16.58 -8.52 -15.62
CA ALA A 76 17.23 -9.28 -16.68
C ALA A 76 18.46 -10.04 -16.15
N TYR A 77 19.29 -9.39 -15.32
CA TYR A 77 20.45 -10.02 -14.69
C TYR A 77 20.07 -11.24 -13.84
N TYR A 78 18.95 -11.16 -13.11
CA TYR A 78 18.43 -12.27 -12.30
C TYR A 78 17.53 -13.27 -13.08
N GLY A 79 17.44 -13.15 -14.41
CA GLY A 79 16.79 -14.15 -15.27
C GLY A 79 15.29 -13.97 -15.53
N GLU A 80 14.70 -12.83 -15.18
CA GLU A 80 13.27 -12.53 -15.41
C GLU A 80 13.06 -11.22 -16.22
N PRO A 81 13.62 -11.13 -17.46
CA PRO A 81 13.61 -9.90 -18.26
C PRO A 81 12.23 -9.52 -18.83
N ASP A 82 11.32 -10.49 -18.98
CA ASP A 82 10.04 -10.33 -19.69
C ASP A 82 8.92 -9.71 -18.84
N GLY A 83 9.26 -9.24 -17.63
CA GLY A 83 8.33 -8.55 -16.76
C GLY A 83 8.12 -7.08 -17.11
N GLN A 84 7.48 -6.37 -16.19
CA GLN A 84 7.20 -4.95 -16.28
C GLN A 84 7.33 -4.26 -14.92
N PRO A 85 7.74 -2.99 -14.87
CA PRO A 85 7.73 -2.20 -13.66
C PRO A 85 6.27 -1.82 -13.28
N HIS A 86 5.96 -1.89 -11.99
CA HIS A 86 4.68 -1.43 -11.43
C HIS A 86 4.95 -0.42 -10.31
N PHE A 87 4.27 0.72 -10.33
CA PHE A 87 4.50 1.80 -9.37
C PHE A 87 3.46 1.77 -8.24
N PHE A 88 3.92 1.77 -7.00
CA PHE A 88 3.11 1.95 -5.82
C PHE A 88 3.36 3.35 -5.21
N PRO A 89 2.39 4.28 -5.31
CA PRO A 89 2.56 5.62 -4.77
C PRO A 89 2.58 5.58 -3.23
N GLY A 90 3.47 6.37 -2.64
CA GLY A 90 3.54 6.52 -1.18
C GLY A 90 4.10 5.31 -0.43
N LEU A 91 4.67 4.33 -1.14
CA LEU A 91 5.27 3.14 -0.52
C LEU A 91 6.77 3.34 -0.28
N ALA A 92 7.24 2.99 0.91
CA ALA A 92 8.66 3.00 1.27
C ALA A 92 9.15 1.57 1.53
N ARG A 93 10.47 1.38 1.42
CA ARG A 93 11.13 0.15 1.91
C ARG A 93 11.16 0.17 3.42
N VAL A 94 11.21 -1.03 4.00
CA VAL A 94 11.39 -1.26 5.43
C VAL A 94 12.40 -2.39 5.60
N THR A 95 13.26 -2.30 6.59
CA THR A 95 14.14 -3.39 6.99
C THR A 95 13.38 -4.39 7.88
N ASP A 96 13.94 -5.59 8.06
CA ASP A 96 13.32 -6.59 8.94
C ASP A 96 13.26 -6.11 10.42
N GLU A 97 14.24 -5.33 10.85
CA GLU A 97 14.30 -4.72 12.16
C GLU A 97 13.22 -3.64 12.31
N GLU A 98 13.15 -2.69 11.38
CA GLU A 98 12.10 -1.66 11.37
C GLU A 98 10.71 -2.28 11.33
N TYR A 99 10.50 -3.35 10.55
CA TYR A 99 9.24 -4.06 10.51
C TYR A 99 8.89 -4.70 11.85
N SER A 100 9.86 -5.30 12.52
CA SER A 100 9.67 -5.94 13.83
C SER A 100 9.30 -4.92 14.91
N GLU A 101 9.98 -3.77 14.92
CA GLU A 101 9.66 -2.64 15.81
C GLU A 101 8.27 -2.09 15.52
N GLN A 102 7.94 -1.81 14.26
CA GLN A 102 6.61 -1.32 13.87
C GLN A 102 5.50 -2.27 14.32
N LYS A 103 5.71 -3.58 14.17
CA LYS A 103 4.77 -4.60 14.62
C LYS A 103 4.63 -4.62 16.14
N GLN A 104 5.73 -4.51 16.89
CA GLN A 104 5.70 -4.42 18.34
C GLN A 104 4.91 -3.19 18.81
N ARG A 105 5.21 -2.02 18.25
CA ARG A 105 4.50 -0.77 18.56
C ARG A 105 3.01 -0.88 18.31
N MET A 106 2.63 -1.48 17.19
CA MET A 106 1.23 -1.76 16.88
C MET A 106 0.57 -2.66 17.93
N MET A 107 1.26 -3.71 18.37
CA MET A 107 0.76 -4.63 19.42
C MET A 107 0.62 -3.93 20.78
N GLU A 108 1.50 -2.97 21.07
CA GLU A 108 1.48 -2.16 22.28
C GLU A 108 0.52 -0.95 22.19
N GLY A 109 -0.19 -0.76 21.06
CA GLY A 109 -1.15 0.33 20.87
C GLY A 109 -0.54 1.68 20.48
N TRP A 110 0.74 1.72 20.14
CA TRP A 110 1.43 2.91 19.65
C TRP A 110 1.25 3.06 18.15
N ILE A 111 1.48 4.28 17.65
CA ILE A 111 1.62 4.52 16.21
C ILE A 111 2.76 3.66 15.68
N PRO A 112 2.51 2.74 14.71
CA PRO A 112 3.52 1.81 14.25
C PRO A 112 4.75 2.52 13.67
N ASN A 113 4.53 3.55 12.85
CA ASN A 113 5.56 4.33 12.19
C ASN A 113 5.37 5.84 12.44
N LEU A 114 6.37 6.51 13.01
CA LEU A 114 6.33 7.96 13.28
C LEU A 114 6.57 8.82 12.03
N ASN A 115 7.14 8.24 10.97
CA ASN A 115 7.37 8.92 9.71
C ASN A 115 6.15 8.87 8.79
N ASP A 116 5.12 8.12 9.16
CA ASP A 116 3.81 8.21 8.50
C ASP A 116 3.05 9.43 9.05
N LEU A 117 3.35 10.59 8.48
CA LEU A 117 2.77 11.88 8.90
C LEU A 117 1.24 11.89 8.91
N GLY A 118 0.59 11.08 8.05
CA GLY A 118 -0.87 10.94 8.06
C GLY A 118 -1.36 10.30 9.36
N SER A 119 -0.78 9.15 9.73
CA SER A 119 -1.08 8.45 10.99
C SER A 119 -0.75 9.30 12.22
N VAL A 120 0.35 10.04 12.20
CA VAL A 120 0.72 10.97 13.28
C VAL A 120 -0.27 12.13 13.38
N TYR A 121 -0.65 12.73 12.24
CA TYR A 121 -1.64 13.80 12.22
C TYR A 121 -2.99 13.32 12.77
N ASP A 122 -3.48 12.16 12.32
CA ASP A 122 -4.76 11.61 12.78
C ASP A 122 -4.74 11.28 14.28
N ALA A 123 -3.62 10.75 14.79
CA ALA A 123 -3.43 10.55 16.22
C ALA A 123 -3.45 11.87 16.99
N GLN A 124 -2.76 12.90 16.50
CA GLN A 124 -2.79 14.24 17.11
C GLN A 124 -4.20 14.84 17.12
N GLN A 125 -4.97 14.71 16.03
CA GLN A 125 -6.35 15.20 15.99
C GLN A 125 -7.26 14.44 16.96
N THR A 126 -7.05 13.13 17.10
CA THR A 126 -7.79 12.29 18.05
C THR A 126 -7.54 12.75 19.49
N ILE A 127 -6.27 12.95 19.87
CA ILE A 127 -5.88 13.48 21.19
C ILE A 127 -6.49 14.87 21.42
N LYS A 128 -6.43 15.77 20.44
CA LYS A 128 -7.03 17.11 20.56
C LYS A 128 -8.54 17.06 20.80
N LYS A 129 -9.23 16.08 20.20
CA LYS A 129 -10.70 15.98 20.27
C LYS A 129 -11.19 15.30 21.56
N TYR A 130 -10.47 14.29 22.05
CA TYR A 130 -10.94 13.44 23.15
C TYR A 130 -10.07 13.49 24.42
N GLY A 131 -8.94 14.21 24.40
CA GLY A 131 -7.94 14.22 25.47
C GLY A 131 -6.98 13.03 25.37
N ALA A 132 -5.87 13.09 26.12
CA ALA A 132 -5.05 11.91 26.39
C ALA A 132 -5.72 11.08 27.49
N GLN A 133 -5.75 9.76 27.36
CA GLN A 133 -6.11 8.87 28.47
C GLN A 133 -4.88 8.75 29.37
N ASP A 134 -5.00 9.25 30.60
CA ASP A 134 -3.98 9.17 31.66
C ASP A 134 -3.90 7.76 32.27
#